data_AF-A0A0C3CIV4-F1
#
_entry.id   AF-A0A0C3CIV4-F1
#
_cell.length_a   1.000
_cell.length_b   1.000
_cell.length_c   1.000
_cell.angle_alpha   90.00
_cell.angle_beta   90.00
_cell.angle_gamma   90.00
#
_symmetry.space_group_name_H-M   'P 1'
#
loop_
_entity.id
_entity.type
_entity.pdbx_description
1 polymer ?
#
loop_
_entity_poly.entity_id
_entity_poly.type
_entity_poly.pdbx_seq_one_letter_code
_entity_poly.pdbx_strand_id
1 'polypeptide(L)'
;MSSSSEHEYLENMGRPNWPGPVSLNTFLYPEPDTEVDVFLVVVRGQAPRIGTLTPHDQHWMFQWTIGTTKADTKLPVLRRLQIVQEKNLMGQGDLNHLTNWGAVTVVGEKLSPDDDQVNILLKSMTPEQRKEFETISNGTRVRKPDGNWNCQDWCKTVLETAVESGVLTQPEVDQAVRSADEVEIRPYTH
;
A
#
# COMPACT_ATOMS: atom_id res chain seq x y z
N MET A 1 -17.74 -22.92 -21.75
CA MET A 1 -18.27 -21.71 -21.11
C MET A 1 -17.80 -21.73 -19.67
N SER A 2 -16.68 -21.07 -19.37
CA SER A 2 -16.20 -20.98 -17.98
C SER A 2 -17.13 -20.06 -17.21
N SER A 3 -17.75 -20.61 -16.17
CA SER A 3 -18.41 -19.84 -15.12
C SER A 3 -17.34 -18.94 -14.50
N SER A 4 -17.44 -17.63 -14.76
CA SER A 4 -16.75 -16.62 -13.96
C SER A 4 -17.34 -16.72 -12.56
N SER A 5 -16.63 -17.35 -11.62
CA SER A 5 -16.99 -17.27 -10.21
C SER A 5 -16.98 -15.79 -9.83
N GLU A 6 -18.15 -15.22 -9.58
CA GLU A 6 -18.28 -13.85 -9.12
C GLU A 6 -17.59 -13.74 -7.75
N HIS A 7 -16.47 -13.03 -7.68
CA HIS A 7 -15.78 -12.81 -6.42
C HIS A 7 -16.64 -11.93 -5.51
N GLU A 8 -16.85 -12.35 -4.28
CA GLU A 8 -17.61 -11.56 -3.32
C GLU A 8 -16.74 -10.47 -2.68
N TYR A 9 -17.28 -9.25 -2.59
CA TYR A 9 -16.59 -8.10 -2.01
C TYR A 9 -17.17 -7.74 -0.64
N LEU A 10 -16.33 -7.26 0.27
CA LEU A 10 -16.78 -6.73 1.54
C LEU A 10 -17.50 -5.39 1.35
N GLU A 11 -18.56 -5.20 2.13
CA GLU A 11 -19.19 -3.90 2.29
C GLU A 11 -18.21 -2.92 2.96
N ASN A 12 -18.44 -1.62 2.74
CA ASN A 12 -17.67 -0.53 3.35
C ASN A 12 -16.13 -0.71 3.24
N MET A 13 -15.66 -1.38 2.17
CA MET A 13 -14.25 -1.70 1.95
C MET A 13 -13.56 -2.46 3.10
N GLY A 14 -14.33 -3.29 3.82
CA GLY A 14 -13.85 -4.03 4.99
C GLY A 14 -13.68 -3.16 6.25
N ARG A 15 -14.13 -1.90 6.24
CA ARG A 15 -13.97 -1.03 7.40
C ARG A 15 -14.89 -1.46 8.54
N PRO A 16 -14.33 -1.74 9.72
CA PRO A 16 -15.12 -2.02 10.90
C PRO A 16 -15.79 -0.75 11.43
N ASN A 17 -16.77 -0.91 12.33
CA ASN A 17 -17.54 0.19 12.93
C ASN A 17 -16.78 0.93 14.07
N TRP A 18 -15.48 1.18 13.89
CA TRP A 18 -14.65 1.97 14.81
C TRP A 18 -13.77 2.97 14.04
N PRO A 19 -13.19 3.98 14.70
CA PRO A 19 -12.39 4.99 14.03
C PRO A 19 -11.20 4.39 13.28
N GLY A 20 -10.93 4.90 12.08
CA GLY A 20 -9.75 4.52 11.31
C GLY A 20 -8.44 5.01 11.91
N PRO A 21 -7.30 4.66 11.29
CA PRO A 21 -5.99 5.10 11.72
C PRO A 21 -5.89 6.63 11.75
N VAL A 22 -5.10 7.15 12.71
CA VAL A 22 -4.82 8.58 12.79
C VAL A 22 -4.02 8.99 11.56
N SER A 23 -4.64 9.79 10.69
CA SER A 23 -3.93 10.51 9.63
C SER A 23 -3.46 11.85 10.16
N LEU A 24 -2.23 12.23 9.86
CA LEU A 24 -1.75 13.57 10.11
C LEU A 24 -2.63 14.60 9.39
N ASN A 25 -2.74 15.77 10.01
CA ASN A 25 -3.57 16.86 9.52
C ASN A 25 -2.99 17.42 8.19
N THR A 26 -3.79 17.36 7.13
CA THR A 26 -3.45 17.87 5.80
C THR A 26 -3.21 19.38 5.76
N PHE A 27 -3.72 20.15 6.72
CA PHE A 27 -3.39 21.57 6.86
C PHE A 27 -1.92 21.79 7.28
N LEU A 28 -1.36 20.88 8.08
CA LEU A 28 0.04 20.97 8.52
C LEU A 28 1.01 20.42 7.47
N TYR A 29 0.53 19.48 6.64
CA TYR A 29 1.28 18.82 5.59
C TYR A 29 0.41 18.76 4.32
N PRO A 30 0.30 19.86 3.57
CA PRO A 30 -0.46 19.88 2.32
C PRO A 30 0.24 19.04 1.26
N GLU A 31 -0.53 18.52 0.30
CA GLU A 31 0.04 17.92 -0.91
C GLU A 31 0.87 18.97 -1.66
N PRO A 32 2.08 18.62 -2.12
CA PRO A 32 2.88 19.51 -2.95
C PRO A 32 2.14 19.89 -4.23
N ASP A 33 2.34 21.12 -4.73
CA ASP A 33 1.83 21.56 -6.03
C ASP A 33 2.77 21.23 -7.20
N THR A 34 3.86 20.50 -6.91
CA THR A 34 4.84 20.02 -7.88
C THR A 34 4.64 18.56 -8.24
N GLU A 35 5.38 18.10 -9.26
CA GLU A 35 5.58 16.67 -9.48
C GLU A 35 6.32 16.05 -8.29
N VAL A 36 5.94 14.82 -7.94
CA VAL A 36 6.62 14.02 -6.91
C VAL A 36 6.68 12.57 -7.36
N ASP A 37 7.74 11.88 -6.95
CA ASP A 37 7.91 10.46 -7.22
C ASP A 37 6.96 9.64 -6.36
N VAL A 38 6.14 8.83 -7.03
CA VAL A 38 5.23 7.86 -6.44
C VAL A 38 5.84 6.47 -6.60
N PHE A 39 5.86 5.71 -5.50
CA PHE A 39 6.50 4.40 -5.42
C PHE A 39 5.47 3.31 -5.14
N LEU A 40 5.66 2.15 -5.79
CA LEU A 40 5.23 0.87 -5.27
C LEU A 40 6.26 0.41 -4.25
N VAL A 41 5.81 0.09 -3.05
CA VAL A 41 6.67 -0.26 -1.93
C VAL A 41 6.43 -1.70 -1.55
N VAL A 42 7.51 -2.45 -1.45
CA VAL A 42 7.49 -3.81 -0.91
C VAL A 42 8.10 -3.77 0.48
N VAL A 43 7.28 -4.07 1.48
CA VAL A 43 7.74 -4.31 2.85
C VAL A 43 8.03 -5.81 2.97
N ARG A 44 9.31 -6.14 3.14
CA ARG A 44 9.80 -7.49 3.27
C ARG A 44 9.26 -8.11 4.57
N GLY A 45 8.66 -9.29 4.45
CA GLY A 45 8.41 -10.11 5.61
C GLY A 45 9.73 -10.58 6.22
N GLN A 46 9.81 -10.61 7.54
CA GLN A 46 10.93 -11.26 8.25
C GLN A 46 10.61 -12.74 8.42
N ALA A 47 11.49 -13.61 7.91
CA ALA A 47 11.28 -15.05 7.99
C ALA A 47 11.03 -15.48 9.44
N PRO A 48 9.89 -16.15 9.74
CA PRO A 48 9.63 -16.61 11.10
C PRO A 48 10.65 -17.69 11.46
N ARG A 49 10.88 -17.88 12.76
CA ARG A 49 11.74 -18.97 13.26
C ARG A 49 11.25 -20.36 12.83
N ILE A 50 9.96 -20.49 12.51
CA ILE A 50 9.30 -21.72 12.06
C ILE A 50 8.38 -21.36 10.89
N GLY A 51 8.56 -22.02 9.76
CA GLY A 51 7.81 -21.79 8.51
C GLY A 51 8.70 -21.23 7.39
N THR A 52 8.16 -21.20 6.18
CA THR A 52 8.78 -20.58 5.01
C THR A 52 7.93 -19.40 4.59
N LEU A 53 8.50 -18.18 4.59
CA LEU A 53 7.87 -17.09 3.88
C LEU A 53 7.97 -17.33 2.38
N THR A 54 6.94 -16.93 1.69
CA THR A 54 6.83 -16.88 0.25
C THR A 54 6.76 -15.42 -0.20
N PRO A 55 7.01 -15.13 -1.48
CA PRO A 55 6.83 -13.77 -2.00
C PRO A 55 5.42 -13.20 -1.74
N HIS A 56 4.40 -14.06 -1.60
CA HIS A 56 3.01 -13.70 -1.30
C HIS A 56 2.82 -13.11 0.11
N ASP A 57 3.76 -13.37 1.02
CA ASP A 57 3.71 -12.87 2.40
C ASP A 57 4.28 -11.45 2.55
N GLN A 58 4.85 -10.89 1.49
CA GLN A 58 5.36 -9.50 1.49
C GLN A 58 4.20 -8.51 1.36
N HIS A 59 4.29 -7.40 2.10
CA HIS A 59 3.25 -6.38 2.07
C HIS A 59 3.54 -5.33 1.00
N TRP A 60 2.57 -5.13 0.09
CA TRP A 60 2.66 -4.09 -0.94
C TRP A 60 1.80 -2.88 -0.57
N MET A 61 2.32 -1.70 -0.86
CA MET A 61 1.61 -0.43 -0.69
C MET A 61 2.12 0.62 -1.68
N PHE A 62 1.42 1.74 -1.82
CA PHE A 62 1.92 2.91 -2.53
C PHE A 62 2.29 4.02 -1.56
N GLN A 63 3.37 4.74 -1.86
CA GLN A 63 3.73 5.93 -1.08
C GLN A 63 4.48 7.01 -1.87
N TRP A 64 4.36 8.25 -1.40
CA TRP A 64 5.22 9.37 -1.80
C TRP A 64 5.46 10.31 -0.63
N THR A 65 6.52 11.11 -0.74
CA THR A 65 6.86 12.11 0.28
C THR A 65 6.12 13.41 0.00
N ILE A 66 5.41 13.93 1.01
CA ILE A 66 4.72 15.22 0.95
C ILE A 66 5.41 16.31 1.77
N GLY A 67 6.44 15.95 2.55
CA GLY A 67 7.24 16.91 3.30
C GLY A 67 8.11 16.24 4.35
N THR A 68 8.57 17.02 5.32
CA THR A 68 9.32 16.53 6.48
C THR A 68 8.76 17.15 7.76
N THR A 69 8.88 16.44 8.88
CA THR A 69 8.51 16.99 10.18
C THR A 69 9.40 18.21 10.53
N LYS A 70 8.83 19.17 11.27
CA LYS A 70 9.55 20.39 11.70
C LYS A 70 10.51 20.16 12.87
N ALA A 71 10.53 18.96 13.45
CA ALA A 71 11.40 18.61 14.56
C ALA A 71 12.86 18.41 14.10
N ASP A 72 13.79 18.43 15.05
CA ASP A 72 15.24 18.27 14.79
C ASP A 72 15.59 16.99 14.01
N THR A 73 14.73 15.97 14.08
CA THR A 73 14.91 14.68 13.40
C THR A 73 14.58 14.68 11.91
N LYS A 74 13.84 15.69 11.41
CA LYS A 74 13.42 15.86 9.99
C LYS A 74 12.97 14.56 9.31
N LEU A 75 12.05 13.86 9.95
CA LEU A 75 11.50 12.61 9.41
C LEU A 75 10.62 12.90 8.18
N PRO A 76 10.62 12.03 7.17
CA PRO A 76 9.73 12.20 6.02
C PRO A 76 8.27 12.10 6.46
N VAL A 77 7.41 12.91 5.88
CA VAL A 77 5.96 12.79 5.97
C VAL A 77 5.48 12.21 4.66
N LEU A 78 4.78 11.08 4.77
CA LEU A 78 4.44 10.22 3.65
C LEU A 78 2.94 10.20 3.47
N ARG A 79 2.49 10.24 2.22
CA ARG A 79 1.14 9.88 1.82
C ARG A 79 1.17 8.41 1.43
N ARG A 80 0.28 7.60 2.00
CA ARG A 80 0.30 6.14 1.87
C ARG A 80 -1.08 5.60 1.47
N LEU A 81 -1.07 4.68 0.51
CA LEU A 81 -2.23 3.94 0.03
C LEU A 81 -1.99 2.45 0.25
N GLN A 82 -2.84 1.81 1.03
CA GLN A 82 -2.69 0.39 1.37
C GLN A 82 -4.00 -0.22 1.86
N ILE A 83 -4.04 -1.55 1.84
CA ILE A 83 -4.99 -2.32 2.63
C ILE A 83 -4.27 -3.10 3.71
N VAL A 84 -4.85 -3.23 4.89
CA VAL A 84 -4.20 -3.85 6.05
C VAL A 84 -5.13 -4.85 6.71
N GLN A 85 -4.55 -5.87 7.35
CA GLN A 85 -5.27 -6.76 8.24
C GLN A 85 -5.29 -6.12 9.64
N GLU A 86 -6.47 -5.69 10.08
CA GLU A 86 -6.61 -5.02 11.37
C GLU A 86 -6.62 -6.00 12.53
N LYS A 87 -6.23 -5.55 13.73
CA LYS A 87 -6.51 -6.31 14.95
C LYS A 87 -7.96 -6.12 15.36
N ASN A 88 -8.56 -7.14 15.96
CA ASN A 88 -9.87 -7.02 16.60
C ASN A 88 -9.83 -6.00 17.75
N LEU A 89 -10.99 -5.49 18.18
CA LEU A 89 -11.09 -4.46 19.23
C LEU A 89 -10.42 -4.81 20.56
N MET A 90 -10.26 -6.10 20.85
CA MET A 90 -9.60 -6.55 22.07
C MET A 90 -8.08 -6.70 21.92
N GLY A 91 -7.54 -6.48 20.71
CA GLY A 91 -6.13 -6.72 20.37
C GLY A 91 -5.71 -8.19 20.48
N GLN A 92 -6.69 -9.10 20.59
CA GLN A 92 -6.48 -10.53 20.90
C GLN A 92 -6.36 -11.40 19.65
N GLY A 93 -6.39 -10.81 18.46
CA GLY A 93 -6.24 -11.50 17.19
C GLY A 93 -6.56 -10.57 16.03
N ASP A 94 -6.32 -11.05 14.82
CA ASP A 94 -6.55 -10.28 13.60
C ASP A 94 -8.00 -10.44 13.14
N LEU A 95 -8.52 -9.42 12.46
CA LEU A 95 -9.70 -9.56 11.62
C LEU A 95 -9.36 -10.60 10.56
N ASN A 96 -10.33 -11.43 10.23
CA ASN A 96 -10.13 -12.44 9.18
C ASN A 96 -10.09 -11.83 7.79
N HIS A 97 -10.14 -10.50 7.63
CA HIS A 97 -10.15 -9.78 6.37
C HIS A 97 -9.25 -8.54 6.36
N LEU A 98 -8.98 -8.06 5.15
CA LEU A 98 -8.27 -6.81 4.91
C LEU A 98 -9.22 -5.61 4.98
N THR A 99 -8.65 -4.42 5.13
CA THR A 99 -9.36 -3.15 5.25
C THR A 99 -8.72 -2.07 4.41
N ASN A 100 -9.50 -1.38 3.57
CA ASN A 100 -9.05 -0.18 2.85
C ASN A 100 -9.57 1.08 3.58
N TRP A 101 -8.74 1.72 4.40
CA TRP A 101 -9.07 3.00 5.06
C TRP A 101 -9.03 4.21 4.12
N GLY A 102 -8.55 4.02 2.90
CA GLY A 102 -8.21 5.09 1.97
C GLY A 102 -6.85 5.70 2.27
N ALA A 103 -6.55 6.80 1.57
CA ALA A 103 -5.29 7.50 1.69
C ALA A 103 -5.06 8.05 3.10
N VAL A 104 -3.89 7.76 3.67
CA VAL A 104 -3.47 8.23 5.00
C VAL A 104 -2.16 8.97 4.93
N THR A 105 -2.02 10.01 5.74
CA THR A 105 -0.76 10.75 5.90
C THR A 105 -0.08 10.32 7.20
N VAL A 106 1.16 9.85 7.10
CA VAL A 106 1.92 9.28 8.23
C VAL A 106 3.32 9.88 8.32
N VAL A 107 3.91 9.84 9.51
CA VAL A 107 5.35 10.09 9.66
C VAL A 107 6.08 8.80 9.31
N GLY A 108 6.98 8.86 8.34
CA GLY A 108 7.88 7.75 8.04
C GLY A 108 8.99 7.62 9.07
N GLU A 109 9.64 6.48 9.08
CA GLU A 109 10.80 6.22 9.93
C GLU A 109 12.09 6.69 9.23
N LYS A 110 13.19 6.82 9.98
CA LYS A 110 14.49 7.02 9.33
C LYS A 110 14.81 5.75 8.56
N LEU A 111 14.95 5.87 7.25
CA LEU A 111 15.40 4.76 6.43
C LEU A 111 16.81 4.36 6.89
N SER A 112 16.91 3.25 7.59
CA SER A 112 18.18 2.62 7.92
C SER A 112 18.69 1.87 6.67
N PRO A 113 20.00 1.64 6.53
CA PRO A 113 20.52 0.74 5.48
C PRO A 113 19.95 -0.68 5.57
N ASP A 114 19.41 -1.04 6.75
CA ASP A 114 18.76 -2.31 7.03
C ASP A 114 17.25 -2.31 6.81
N ASP A 115 16.70 -1.25 6.20
CA ASP A 115 15.25 -1.12 6.06
C ASP A 115 14.61 -2.31 5.32
N ASP A 116 13.49 -2.74 5.89
CA ASP A 116 12.63 -3.78 5.34
C ASP A 116 11.83 -3.29 4.11
N GLN A 117 11.98 -2.02 3.70
CA GLN A 117 11.22 -1.43 2.60
C GLN A 117 12.07 -1.29 1.32
N VAL A 118 11.52 -1.77 0.20
CA VAL A 118 12.04 -1.51 -1.14
C VAL A 118 11.11 -0.55 -1.85
N ASN A 119 11.61 0.62 -2.23
CA ASN A 119 10.87 1.62 -2.99
C ASN A 119 11.13 1.41 -4.49
N ILE A 120 10.10 1.03 -5.23
CA ILE A 120 10.13 0.85 -6.68
C ILE A 120 9.40 2.02 -7.31
N LEU A 121 10.11 2.85 -8.06
CA LEU A 121 9.52 4.02 -8.72
C LEU A 121 8.44 3.56 -9.70
N LEU A 122 7.22 4.08 -9.53
CA LEU A 122 6.17 3.95 -10.53
C LEU A 122 6.31 5.07 -11.56
N LYS A 123 6.25 6.31 -11.07
CA LYS A 123 6.20 7.52 -11.91
C LYS A 123 6.39 8.77 -11.08
N SER A 124 6.95 9.83 -11.69
CA SER A 124 6.81 11.19 -11.15
C SER A 124 5.45 11.74 -11.55
N MET A 125 4.54 11.92 -10.59
CA MET A 125 3.15 12.28 -10.84
C MET A 125 2.90 13.76 -10.57
N THR A 126 2.08 14.42 -11.40
CA THR A 126 1.54 15.76 -11.11
C THR A 126 0.52 15.71 -9.96
N PRO A 127 0.14 16.86 -9.36
CA PRO A 127 -0.92 16.89 -8.34
C PRO A 127 -2.24 16.27 -8.81
N GLU A 128 -2.64 16.49 -10.06
CA GLU A 128 -3.86 15.94 -10.65
C GLU A 128 -3.78 14.42 -10.78
N GLN A 129 -2.65 13.91 -11.27
CA GLN A 129 -2.41 12.47 -11.38
C GLN A 129 -2.45 11.78 -10.02
N ARG A 130 -1.84 12.39 -8.99
CA ARG A 130 -1.89 11.85 -7.62
C ARG A 130 -3.30 11.82 -7.05
N LYS A 131 -4.07 12.89 -7.26
CA LYS A 131 -5.48 12.95 -6.82
C LYS A 131 -6.34 11.87 -7.49
N GLU A 132 -6.13 11.64 -8.78
CA GLU A 132 -6.82 10.57 -9.51
C GLU A 132 -6.38 9.19 -8.99
N PHE A 133 -5.07 9.00 -8.77
CA PHE A 133 -4.53 7.77 -8.22
C PHE A 133 -5.09 7.45 -6.82
N GLU A 134 -5.21 8.46 -5.95
CA GLU A 134 -5.89 8.32 -4.66
C GLU A 134 -7.36 7.96 -4.81
N THR A 135 -8.05 8.57 -5.77
CA THR A 135 -9.47 8.30 -6.03
C THR A 135 -9.68 6.85 -6.45
N ILE A 136 -8.84 6.34 -7.35
CA ILE A 136 -8.84 4.93 -7.78
C ILE A 136 -8.58 4.00 -6.59
N SER A 137 -7.52 4.26 -5.83
CA SER A 137 -7.17 3.49 -4.63
C SER A 137 -8.31 3.45 -3.60
N ASN A 138 -8.90 4.62 -3.30
CA ASN A 138 -10.00 4.74 -2.34
C ASN A 138 -11.28 4.01 -2.81
N GLY A 139 -11.51 3.95 -4.13
CA GLY A 139 -12.62 3.25 -4.76
C GLY A 139 -12.39 1.74 -4.94
N THR A 140 -11.15 1.27 -4.84
CA THR A 140 -10.81 -0.14 -5.07
C THR A 140 -11.33 -1.01 -3.93
N ARG A 141 -12.23 -1.93 -4.28
CA ARG A 141 -12.97 -2.79 -3.34
C ARG A 141 -12.05 -3.84 -2.72
N VAL A 142 -12.41 -4.26 -1.52
CA VAL A 142 -11.73 -5.34 -0.78
C VAL A 142 -12.52 -6.63 -0.93
N ARG A 143 -11.87 -7.73 -1.33
CA ARG A 143 -12.54 -9.02 -1.48
C ARG A 143 -12.79 -9.68 -0.13
N LYS A 144 -13.81 -10.53 -0.06
CA LYS A 144 -13.93 -11.45 1.06
C LYS A 144 -12.72 -12.39 1.08
N PRO A 145 -12.23 -12.75 2.28
CA PRO A 145 -11.07 -13.63 2.41
C PRO A 145 -11.38 -15.00 1.81
N ASP A 146 -10.60 -15.39 0.80
CA ASP A 146 -10.63 -16.72 0.18
C ASP A 146 -9.32 -17.50 0.39
N GLY A 147 -8.38 -16.90 1.14
CA GLY A 147 -7.04 -17.43 1.39
C GLY A 147 -6.02 -17.15 0.29
N ASN A 148 -6.43 -16.53 -0.83
CA ASN A 148 -5.56 -16.25 -1.96
C ASN A 148 -5.39 -14.75 -2.21
N TRP A 149 -6.46 -13.96 -2.10
CA TRP A 149 -6.43 -12.53 -2.38
C TRP A 149 -5.79 -11.74 -1.23
N ASN A 150 -4.78 -10.93 -1.54
CA ASN A 150 -4.02 -10.16 -0.55
C ASN A 150 -3.79 -8.68 -0.96
N CYS A 151 -2.90 -7.98 -0.26
CA CYS A 151 -2.51 -6.60 -0.56
C CYS A 151 -1.83 -6.44 -1.93
N GLN A 152 -1.14 -7.46 -2.44
CA GLN A 152 -0.49 -7.43 -3.76
C GLN A 152 -1.54 -7.45 -4.87
N ASP A 153 -2.57 -8.30 -4.74
CA ASP A 153 -3.69 -8.34 -5.70
C ASP A 153 -4.47 -7.03 -5.71
N TRP A 154 -4.65 -6.42 -4.54
CA TRP A 154 -5.24 -5.09 -4.44
C TRP A 154 -4.38 -4.04 -5.15
N CYS A 155 -3.07 -4.02 -4.92
CA CYS A 155 -2.16 -3.12 -5.63
C CYS A 155 -2.21 -3.33 -7.15
N LYS A 156 -2.24 -4.59 -7.62
CA LYS A 156 -2.37 -4.91 -9.04
C LYS A 156 -3.68 -4.37 -9.62
N THR A 157 -4.80 -4.52 -8.90
CA THR A 157 -6.10 -3.95 -9.29
C THR A 157 -6.03 -2.42 -9.41
N VAL A 158 -5.41 -1.73 -8.44
CA VAL A 158 -5.22 -0.26 -8.49
C VAL A 158 -4.39 0.15 -9.70
N LEU A 159 -3.31 -0.56 -9.99
CA LEU A 159 -2.42 -0.28 -11.12
C LEU A 159 -3.13 -0.49 -12.46
N GLU A 160 -3.89 -1.58 -12.60
CA GLU A 160 -4.71 -1.86 -13.78
C GLU A 160 -5.71 -0.72 -14.04
N THR A 161 -6.48 -0.31 -13.02
CA THR A 161 -7.43 0.81 -13.15
C THR A 161 -6.73 2.15 -13.42
N ALA A 162 -5.52 2.35 -12.90
CA ALA A 162 -4.71 3.54 -13.18
C ALA A 162 -4.18 3.59 -14.63
N VAL A 163 -3.99 2.44 -15.27
CA VAL A 163 -3.70 2.38 -16.71
C VAL A 163 -4.95 2.71 -17.52
N GLU A 164 -6.10 2.16 -17.14
CA GLU A 164 -7.38 2.43 -17.81
C GLU A 164 -7.78 3.91 -17.74
N SER A 165 -7.44 4.61 -16.64
CA SER A 165 -7.69 6.06 -16.48
C SER A 165 -6.61 6.95 -17.10
N GLY A 166 -5.52 6.38 -17.61
CA GLY A 166 -4.40 7.12 -18.21
C GLY A 166 -3.47 7.82 -17.21
N VAL A 167 -3.59 7.53 -15.91
CA VAL A 167 -2.64 8.01 -14.89
C VAL A 167 -1.27 7.35 -15.07
N LEU A 168 -1.29 6.04 -15.34
CA LEU A 168 -0.12 5.21 -15.62
C LEU A 168 -0.19 4.63 -17.04
N THR A 169 0.96 4.19 -17.53
CA THR A 169 1.09 3.43 -18.77
C THR A 169 1.36 1.95 -18.44
N GLN A 170 0.97 1.05 -19.33
CA GLN A 170 1.24 -0.38 -19.14
C GLN A 170 2.73 -0.70 -18.90
N PRO A 171 3.71 -0.09 -19.63
CA PRO A 171 5.12 -0.34 -19.36
C PRO A 171 5.60 0.10 -17.97
N GLU A 172 5.08 1.21 -17.42
CA GLU A 172 5.38 1.66 -16.06
C GLU A 172 4.91 0.61 -15.03
N VAL A 173 3.69 0.07 -15.21
CA VAL A 173 3.13 -0.98 -14.35
C VAL A 173 3.90 -2.29 -14.48
N ASP A 174 4.14 -2.77 -15.69
CA ASP A 174 4.82 -4.05 -15.94
C ASP A 174 6.22 -4.07 -15.32
N GLN A 175 6.96 -2.95 -15.45
CA GLN A 175 8.29 -2.82 -14.87
C GLN A 175 8.23 -2.82 -13.34
N ALA A 176 7.30 -2.07 -12.75
CA ALA A 176 7.18 -1.97 -11.31
C ALA A 176 6.75 -3.30 -10.67
N VAL A 177 5.75 -3.98 -11.24
CA VAL A 177 5.26 -5.27 -10.74
C VAL A 177 6.36 -6.34 -10.86
N ARG A 178 7.06 -6.41 -11.99
CA ARG A 178 8.19 -7.35 -12.15
C ARG A 178 9.27 -7.10 -11.10
N SER A 179 9.65 -5.84 -10.89
CA SER A 179 10.66 -5.48 -9.90
C SER A 179 10.20 -5.84 -8.48
N ALA A 180 8.90 -5.75 -8.20
CA ALA A 180 8.33 -6.08 -6.91
C ALA A 180 8.27 -7.59 -6.66
N ASP A 181 7.94 -8.38 -7.69
CA ASP A 181 7.97 -9.85 -7.64
C ASP A 181 9.40 -10.40 -7.46
N GLU A 182 10.43 -9.66 -7.88
CA GLU A 182 11.84 -10.00 -7.70
C GLU A 182 12.42 -9.60 -6.33
N VAL A 183 11.66 -8.90 -5.48
CA VAL A 183 12.15 -8.52 -4.14
C VAL A 183 12.33 -9.75 -3.27
N GLU A 184 13.58 -10.02 -2.89
CA GLU A 184 13.93 -11.12 -2.02
C GLU A 184 13.45 -10.90 -0.58
N ILE A 185 13.01 -12.00 0.03
CA ILE A 185 12.67 -12.11 1.45
C ILE A 185 13.98 -12.08 2.26
N ARG A 186 14.04 -11.26 3.32
CA ARG A 186 15.23 -11.26 4.19
C ARG A 186 15.29 -12.56 5.00
N PRO A 187 16.45 -13.27 4.99
CA PRO A 187 16.68 -14.37 5.90
C PRO A 187 16.78 -13.87 7.34
N TYR A 188 16.35 -14.67 8.31
CA TYR A 188 16.47 -14.35 9.72
C TYR A 188 17.95 -14.31 10.13
N THR A 189 18.47 -13.13 10.49
CA THR A 189 19.84 -12.95 11.00
C THR A 189 19.85 -12.83 12.52
N HIS A 190 20.67 -13.66 13.18
CA HIS A 190 20.81 -13.77 14.64
C HIS A 190 21.59 -12.60 15.28
#